data_AF-A0A9C8ZGR4-F1
#
_entry.id   AF-A0A9C8ZGR4-F1
#
_cell.length_a   1.000
_cell.length_b   1.000
_cell.length_c   1.000
_cell.angle_alpha   90.00
_cell.angle_beta   90.00
_cell.angle_gamma   90.00
#
_symmetry.space_group_name_H-M   'P 1'
#
loop_
_entity.id
_entity.type
_entity.pdbx_description
1 polymer ?
#
loop_
_entity_poly.entity_id
_entity_poly.type
_entity_poly.pdbx_seq_one_letter_code
_entity_poly.pdbx_strand_id
1 'polypeptide(L)'
;MKFSTIYRIYPGNKFLEHAIAETIELFGEEVLGSAAPDNQITVSDNFLFMRGNFEQHLFSANVIAPACEMLEAWLGEQDCNQNSLVWARAKNNLGNLLASLGQQQRDVAIFARAVACFNDTLEKQSQEACPAEWAETQYNLATVNQALGRLLDDPKLFKAAVDAYTNALQVWTREGSPENWMFTMLQLGDTFHSYGKLLKGNRTFQKSVVAYKNALSVLNADDYALELTAAHNNRAVALHHLAESEQNPHRLEEAIRSYEKAYTVSMEQQLPVHLSTVCRVNKLTARNVLADSNNDAVLAEEVADEFEVVIECFPHALQPLCLKHCEEQLEIARCSGNVAQ
;
A
#
# COMPACT_ATOMS: atom_id res chain seq x y z
N MET A 1 -18.68 -0.19 -15.52
CA MET A 1 -18.81 -0.51 -14.09
C MET A 1 -18.11 0.55 -13.26
N LYS A 2 -18.82 1.13 -12.30
CA LYS A 2 -18.29 2.06 -11.30
C LYS A 2 -18.22 1.27 -9.99
N PHE A 3 -17.02 1.07 -9.47
CA PHE A 3 -16.81 0.40 -8.19
C PHE A 3 -17.02 1.38 -7.04
N SER A 4 -17.37 0.86 -5.86
CA SER A 4 -17.39 1.66 -4.63
C SER A 4 -16.02 2.26 -4.33
N THR A 5 -16.03 3.47 -3.77
CA THR A 5 -14.84 4.10 -3.21
C THR A 5 -14.49 3.38 -1.91
N ILE A 6 -13.34 2.72 -1.88
CA ILE A 6 -12.90 1.91 -0.75
C ILE A 6 -11.43 2.22 -0.46
N TYR A 7 -11.12 2.40 0.82
CA TYR A 7 -9.79 2.80 1.29
C TYR A 7 -8.88 1.59 1.47
N ARG A 8 -7.63 1.72 1.02
CA ARG A 8 -6.59 0.72 1.22
C ARG A 8 -5.63 1.19 2.30
N ILE A 9 -5.08 0.24 3.06
CA ILE A 9 -4.07 0.48 4.07
C ILE A 9 -2.75 -0.03 3.49
N TYR A 10 -1.75 0.82 3.41
CA TYR A 10 -0.43 0.42 2.90
C TYR A 10 0.45 0.01 4.08
N PRO A 11 1.04 -1.19 4.08
CA PRO A 11 1.98 -1.58 5.14
C PRO A 11 3.25 -0.71 5.12
N GLY A 12 4.08 -0.84 6.15
CA GLY A 12 5.38 -0.18 6.22
C GLY A 12 6.25 -0.48 4.99
N ASN A 13 7.11 0.47 4.62
CA ASN A 13 8.04 0.30 3.49
C ASN A 13 9.46 0.10 4.05
N LYS A 14 9.73 -1.13 4.52
CA LYS A 14 11.02 -1.49 5.12
C LYS A 14 12.22 -1.18 4.22
N PHE A 15 12.10 -1.32 2.90
CA PHE A 15 13.18 -1.02 1.97
C PHE A 15 13.48 0.49 1.86
N LEU A 16 12.45 1.33 1.96
CA LEU A 16 12.65 2.78 2.05
C LEU A 16 13.22 3.17 3.42
N GLU A 17 12.75 2.56 4.50
CA GLU A 17 13.29 2.80 5.85
C GLU A 17 14.77 2.41 5.93
N HIS A 18 15.15 1.24 5.41
CA HIS A 18 16.54 0.82 5.30
C HIS A 18 17.36 1.75 4.40
N ALA A 19 16.82 2.16 3.24
CA ALA A 19 17.51 3.10 2.36
C ALA A 19 17.81 4.43 3.07
N ILE A 20 16.88 4.94 3.88
CA ILE A 20 17.09 6.15 4.68
C ILE A 20 18.12 5.91 5.77
N ALA A 21 17.99 4.84 6.56
CA ALA A 21 18.91 4.50 7.63
C ALA A 21 20.36 4.36 7.13
N GLU A 22 20.56 3.61 6.05
CA GLU A 22 21.89 3.41 5.44
C GLU A 22 22.46 4.71 4.86
N THR A 23 21.60 5.59 4.32
CA THR A 23 22.04 6.89 3.81
C THR A 23 22.46 7.82 4.96
N ILE A 24 21.76 7.77 6.08
CA ILE A 24 22.14 8.49 7.31
C ILE A 24 23.46 7.94 7.88
N GLU A 25 23.64 6.63 7.92
CA GLU A 25 24.91 6.02 8.33
C GLU A 25 26.07 6.46 7.43
N LEU A 26 25.83 6.64 6.13
CA LEU A 26 26.85 7.03 5.17
C LEU A 26 27.26 8.50 5.27
N PHE A 27 26.32 9.43 5.50
CA PHE A 27 26.57 10.88 5.43
C PHE A 27 26.44 11.63 6.77
N GLY A 28 25.88 10.99 7.79
CA GLY A 28 25.59 11.60 9.08
C GLY A 28 24.25 12.35 9.13
N GLU A 29 23.56 12.25 10.26
CA GLU A 29 22.22 12.83 10.46
C GLU A 29 22.23 14.37 10.42
N GLU A 30 23.29 15.00 10.94
CA GLU A 30 23.41 16.48 10.97
C GLU A 30 23.42 17.09 9.57
N VAL A 31 23.88 16.34 8.56
CA VAL A 31 24.04 16.81 7.18
C VAL A 31 22.73 16.68 6.39
N LEU A 32 21.91 15.67 6.68
CA LEU A 32 20.69 15.36 5.93
C LEU A 32 19.44 16.09 6.44
N GLY A 33 19.56 16.86 7.53
CA GLY A 33 18.41 17.38 8.28
C GLY A 33 17.76 16.26 9.11
N SER A 34 17.08 16.62 10.20
CA SER A 34 16.61 15.64 11.20
C SER A 34 15.79 14.50 10.57
N ALA A 35 16.27 13.27 10.75
CA ALA A 35 15.56 12.06 10.38
C ALA A 35 14.42 11.74 11.36
N ALA A 36 14.26 12.55 12.41
CA ALA A 36 13.24 12.36 13.43
C ALA A 36 11.83 12.29 12.81
N PRO A 37 10.95 11.47 13.39
CA PRO A 37 9.52 11.49 13.15
C PRO A 37 8.95 12.90 13.01
N ASP A 38 8.38 13.23 11.84
CA ASP A 38 7.59 14.44 11.70
C ASP A 38 6.15 14.15 12.15
N ASN A 39 5.86 14.48 13.40
CA ASN A 39 4.54 14.29 14.02
C ASN A 39 3.58 15.48 13.79
N GLN A 40 3.92 16.43 12.90
CA GLN A 40 3.05 17.58 12.60
C GLN A 40 1.93 17.23 11.60
N ILE A 41 0.80 17.94 11.68
CA ILE A 41 -0.38 17.70 10.84
C ILE A 41 -0.18 18.29 9.42
N THR A 42 0.18 17.39 8.50
CA THR A 42 -0.04 17.32 7.03
C THR A 42 0.37 18.51 6.15
N VAL A 43 1.43 18.28 5.34
CA VAL A 43 1.48 18.74 3.94
C VAL A 43 0.19 18.32 3.23
N SER A 44 -0.37 19.19 2.38
CA SER A 44 -1.63 18.95 1.67
C SER A 44 -1.70 17.55 1.06
N ASP A 45 -2.68 16.79 1.54
CA ASP A 45 -2.83 15.36 1.29
C ASP A 45 -3.34 15.10 -0.14
N ASN A 46 -2.42 15.12 -1.10
CA ASN A 46 -2.70 14.74 -2.50
C ASN A 46 -2.60 13.22 -2.71
N PHE A 47 -2.51 12.44 -1.62
CA PHE A 47 -2.20 11.02 -1.64
C PHE A 47 -3.47 10.18 -1.57
N LEU A 48 -4.12 9.97 -2.71
CA LEU A 48 -5.17 8.95 -2.82
C LEU A 48 -4.67 7.52 -2.50
N PHE A 49 -3.34 7.28 -2.43
CA PHE A 49 -2.75 5.94 -2.52
C PHE A 49 -1.44 5.70 -1.73
N MET A 50 -1.13 6.47 -0.68
CA MET A 50 0.04 6.20 0.16
C MET A 50 -0.26 6.50 1.60
N ARG A 51 0.08 5.58 2.51
CA ARG A 51 0.21 5.89 3.93
C ARG A 51 0.82 4.73 4.74
N GLY A 52 1.98 4.23 4.33
CA GLY A 52 2.82 3.39 5.21
C GLY A 52 3.60 4.27 6.19
N ASN A 53 4.55 5.05 5.68
CA ASN A 53 5.39 5.88 6.54
C ASN A 53 4.70 7.14 7.12
N PHE A 54 3.77 7.78 6.39
CA PHE A 54 3.07 8.96 6.91
C PHE A 54 2.05 8.65 8.01
N GLU A 55 1.61 7.40 8.15
CA GLU A 55 0.73 7.00 9.26
C GLU A 55 1.51 6.62 10.51
N GLN A 56 2.74 6.12 10.33
CA GLN A 56 3.60 5.69 11.41
C GLN A 56 4.58 6.78 11.86
N HIS A 57 4.75 7.83 11.04
CA HIS A 57 5.70 8.92 11.26
C HIS A 57 7.13 8.41 11.54
N LEU A 58 7.61 7.33 10.91
CA LEU A 58 8.90 6.72 11.28
C LEU A 58 10.11 7.62 10.96
N PHE A 59 9.96 8.50 9.96
CA PHE A 59 10.98 9.47 9.56
C PHE A 59 10.36 10.73 8.95
N SER A 60 11.08 11.86 9.03
CA SER A 60 10.67 13.09 8.34
C SER A 60 10.78 12.95 6.82
N ALA A 61 9.72 13.30 6.09
CA ALA A 61 9.74 13.37 4.63
C ALA A 61 10.81 14.33 4.09
N ASN A 62 11.24 15.31 4.89
CA ASN A 62 12.26 16.29 4.51
C ASN A 62 13.66 15.69 4.33
N VAL A 63 13.92 14.49 4.88
CA VAL A 63 15.20 13.80 4.71
C VAL A 63 15.41 13.30 3.27
N ILE A 64 14.34 13.10 2.51
CA ILE A 64 14.38 12.38 1.23
C ILE A 64 15.13 13.16 0.16
N ALA A 65 14.83 14.45 -0.03
CA ALA A 65 15.46 15.25 -1.07
C ALA A 65 16.97 15.47 -0.81
N PRO A 66 17.41 15.88 0.40
CA PRO A 66 18.84 15.94 0.73
C PRO A 66 19.54 14.59 0.57
N ALA A 67 18.91 13.49 0.99
CA ALA A 67 19.46 12.14 0.83
C ALA A 67 19.68 11.76 -0.64
N CYS A 68 18.75 12.13 -1.53
CA CYS A 68 18.93 11.95 -2.97
C CYS A 68 20.14 12.73 -3.48
N GLU A 69 20.25 14.03 -3.14
CA GLU A 69 21.33 14.89 -3.60
C GLU A 69 22.71 14.38 -3.15
N MET A 70 22.83 13.94 -1.89
CA MET A 70 24.07 13.40 -1.34
C MET A 70 24.47 12.08 -1.99
N LEU A 71 23.52 11.16 -2.20
CA LEU A 71 23.81 9.90 -2.88
C LEU A 71 24.20 10.12 -4.35
N GLU A 72 23.57 11.07 -5.03
CA GLU A 72 23.91 11.40 -6.42
C GLU A 72 25.32 11.99 -6.54
N ALA A 73 25.68 12.92 -5.64
CA ALA A 73 27.03 13.46 -5.57
C ALA A 73 28.06 12.35 -5.28
N TRP A 74 27.80 11.52 -4.26
CA TRP A 74 28.68 10.42 -3.89
C TRP A 74 28.85 9.42 -5.04
N LEU A 75 27.77 8.99 -5.69
CA LEU A 75 27.81 8.07 -6.83
C LEU A 75 28.55 8.66 -8.05
N GLY A 76 28.54 9.98 -8.22
CA GLY A 76 29.28 10.68 -9.28
C GLY A 76 30.80 10.68 -9.09
N GLU A 77 31.27 10.56 -7.85
CA GLU A 77 32.70 10.54 -7.51
C GLU A 77 33.31 9.12 -7.46
N GLN A 78 32.48 8.08 -7.44
CA GLN A 78 32.94 6.68 -7.34
C GLN A 78 33.34 6.08 -8.70
N ASP A 79 34.46 5.34 -8.73
CA ASP A 79 34.76 4.45 -9.86
C ASP A 79 33.86 3.21 -9.79
N CYS A 80 32.93 3.13 -10.74
CA CYS A 80 31.89 2.12 -10.80
C CYS A 80 32.42 0.69 -11.04
N ASN A 81 33.74 0.52 -11.24
CA ASN A 81 34.43 -0.76 -11.47
C ASN A 81 35.14 -1.33 -10.23
N GLN A 82 35.45 -0.52 -9.21
CA GLN A 82 36.27 -0.98 -8.06
C GLN A 82 35.44 -1.45 -6.85
N ASN A 83 34.19 -1.01 -6.70
CA ASN A 83 33.32 -1.34 -5.55
C ASN A 83 31.88 -1.70 -5.97
N SER A 84 31.71 -2.75 -6.78
CA SER A 84 30.43 -3.09 -7.42
C SER A 84 29.25 -3.27 -6.44
N LEU A 85 29.47 -3.83 -5.25
CA LEU A 85 28.37 -4.08 -4.28
C LEU A 85 27.95 -2.84 -3.50
N VAL A 86 28.91 -2.05 -3.01
CA VAL A 86 28.61 -0.80 -2.27
C VAL A 86 27.95 0.20 -3.22
N TRP A 87 28.46 0.31 -4.45
CA TRP A 87 27.85 1.13 -5.49
C TRP A 87 26.41 0.68 -5.80
N ALA A 88 26.17 -0.62 -5.98
CA ALA A 88 24.85 -1.16 -6.25
C ALA A 88 23.85 -0.89 -5.11
N ARG A 89 24.28 -1.07 -3.85
CA ARG A 89 23.45 -0.78 -2.67
C ARG A 89 23.10 0.71 -2.59
N ALA A 90 24.08 1.60 -2.74
CA ALA A 90 23.84 3.03 -2.76
C ALA A 90 22.91 3.45 -3.92
N LYS A 91 23.07 2.83 -5.10
CA LYS A 91 22.22 3.08 -6.27
C LYS A 91 20.77 2.59 -6.04
N ASN A 92 20.59 1.44 -5.39
CA ASN A 92 19.27 0.96 -4.97
C ASN A 92 18.62 1.90 -3.94
N ASN A 93 19.38 2.37 -2.95
CA ASN A 93 18.89 3.32 -1.96
C ASN A 93 18.45 4.63 -2.61
N LEU A 94 19.24 5.16 -3.54
CA LEU A 94 18.86 6.31 -4.34
C LEU A 94 17.58 6.04 -5.12
N GLY A 95 17.43 4.87 -5.73
CA GLY A 95 16.21 4.46 -6.41
C GLY A 95 14.97 4.48 -5.51
N ASN A 96 15.07 3.97 -4.29
CA ASN A 96 13.98 3.98 -3.31
C ASN A 96 13.62 5.40 -2.85
N LEU A 97 14.62 6.24 -2.58
CA LEU A 97 14.42 7.64 -2.19
C LEU A 97 13.78 8.45 -3.33
N LEU A 98 14.27 8.30 -4.56
CA LEU A 98 13.68 8.93 -5.74
C LEU A 98 12.25 8.43 -5.99
N ALA A 99 11.96 7.15 -5.81
CA ALA A 99 10.59 6.63 -5.93
C ALA A 99 9.66 7.27 -4.90
N SER A 100 10.12 7.44 -3.66
CA SER A 100 9.37 8.14 -2.61
C SER A 100 9.16 9.63 -2.95
N LEU A 101 10.19 10.31 -3.45
CA LEU A 101 10.12 11.71 -3.87
C LEU A 101 9.17 11.91 -5.07
N GLY A 102 9.26 11.02 -6.07
CA GLY A 102 8.38 11.03 -7.24
C GLY A 102 6.92 10.79 -6.87
N GLN A 103 6.68 9.94 -5.86
CA GLN A 103 5.35 9.75 -5.29
C GLN A 103 4.85 11.01 -4.57
N GLN A 104 5.69 11.65 -3.76
CA GLN A 104 5.37 12.90 -3.04
C GLN A 104 4.99 14.04 -3.99
N GLN A 105 5.77 14.20 -5.06
CA GLN A 105 5.60 15.29 -6.02
C GLN A 105 4.67 14.93 -7.18
N ARG A 106 4.23 13.66 -7.27
CA ARG A 106 3.49 13.09 -8.41
C ARG A 106 4.22 13.33 -9.75
N ASP A 107 5.54 13.17 -9.73
CA ASP A 107 6.42 13.46 -10.86
C ASP A 107 6.93 12.19 -11.56
N VAL A 108 6.50 12.03 -12.82
CA VAL A 108 6.86 10.90 -13.70
C VAL A 108 8.35 10.87 -14.03
N ALA A 109 9.00 12.02 -14.17
CA ALA A 109 10.43 12.10 -14.49
C ALA A 109 11.29 11.64 -13.30
N ILE A 110 10.88 11.95 -12.06
CA ILE A 110 11.55 11.44 -10.87
C ILE A 110 11.38 9.91 -10.76
N PHE A 111 10.19 9.38 -11.05
CA PHE A 111 9.99 7.93 -11.14
C PHE A 111 10.85 7.26 -12.22
N ALA A 112 11.01 7.90 -13.38
CA ALA A 112 11.89 7.38 -14.44
C ALA A 112 13.36 7.30 -13.99
N ARG A 113 13.84 8.27 -13.20
CA ARG A 113 15.18 8.22 -12.58
C ARG A 113 15.31 7.08 -11.57
N ALA A 114 14.28 6.84 -10.76
CA ALA A 114 14.26 5.70 -9.84
C ALA A 114 14.34 4.35 -10.58
N VAL A 115 13.54 4.18 -11.64
CA VAL A 115 13.59 3.00 -12.51
C VAL A 115 14.98 2.82 -13.14
N ALA A 116 15.60 3.91 -13.61
CA ALA A 116 16.95 3.87 -14.15
C ALA A 116 17.96 3.38 -13.11
N CYS A 117 17.87 3.84 -11.85
CA CYS A 117 18.76 3.38 -10.78
C CYS A 117 18.69 1.86 -10.56
N PHE A 118 17.49 1.28 -10.51
CA PHE A 118 17.34 -0.16 -10.35
C PHE A 118 17.81 -0.96 -11.57
N ASN A 119 17.57 -0.45 -12.78
CA ASN A 119 18.06 -1.10 -14.00
C ASN A 119 19.60 -1.06 -14.09
N ASP A 120 20.23 0.08 -13.78
CA ASP A 120 21.69 0.20 -13.73
C ASP A 120 22.30 -0.80 -12.74
N THR A 121 21.63 -1.03 -11.59
CA THR A 121 22.04 -2.04 -10.61
C THR A 121 21.90 -3.46 -11.16
N LEU A 122 20.78 -3.78 -11.82
CA LEU A 122 20.53 -5.10 -12.43
C LEU A 122 21.43 -5.41 -13.63
N GLU A 123 22.05 -4.42 -14.27
CA GLU A 123 23.06 -4.67 -15.30
C GLU A 123 24.37 -5.23 -14.72
N LYS A 124 24.66 -4.93 -13.45
CA LYS A 124 25.88 -5.35 -12.75
C LYS A 124 25.66 -6.52 -11.78
N GLN A 125 24.41 -6.78 -11.42
CA GLN A 125 24.01 -7.83 -10.50
C GLN A 125 23.26 -8.94 -11.24
N SER A 126 23.58 -10.20 -10.95
CA SER A 126 22.84 -11.34 -11.46
C SER A 126 22.29 -12.19 -10.33
N GLN A 127 21.25 -12.95 -10.62
CA GLN A 127 20.63 -13.88 -9.67
C GLN A 127 21.64 -14.91 -9.14
N GLU A 128 22.60 -15.34 -9.97
CA GLU A 128 23.60 -16.35 -9.61
C GLU A 128 24.74 -15.78 -8.75
N ALA A 129 25.16 -14.54 -9.04
CA ALA A 129 26.30 -13.92 -8.37
C ALA A 129 25.93 -13.32 -7.01
N CYS A 130 24.77 -12.69 -6.91
CA CYS A 130 24.29 -11.99 -5.72
C CYS A 130 22.75 -12.13 -5.61
N PRO A 131 22.24 -13.34 -5.29
CA PRO A 131 20.82 -13.66 -5.35
C PRO A 131 19.96 -12.75 -4.48
N ALA A 132 20.41 -12.43 -3.26
CA ALA A 132 19.63 -11.64 -2.31
C ALA A 132 19.49 -10.18 -2.79
N GLU A 133 20.59 -9.55 -3.19
CA GLU A 133 20.63 -8.17 -3.69
C GLU A 133 19.89 -8.03 -5.03
N TRP A 134 20.00 -9.04 -5.90
CA TRP A 134 19.24 -9.08 -7.15
C TRP A 134 17.73 -9.14 -6.88
N ALA A 135 17.28 -9.99 -5.96
CA ALA A 135 15.87 -10.11 -5.59
C ALA A 135 15.33 -8.83 -4.95
N GLU A 136 16.12 -8.17 -4.12
CA GLU A 136 15.80 -6.86 -3.55
C GLU A 136 15.61 -5.81 -4.65
N THR A 137 16.54 -5.75 -5.60
CA THR A 137 16.46 -4.80 -6.71
C THR A 137 15.23 -5.06 -7.58
N GLN A 138 14.88 -6.33 -7.84
CA GLN A 138 13.66 -6.71 -8.55
C GLN A 138 12.40 -6.28 -7.78
N TYR A 139 12.36 -6.47 -6.46
CA TYR A 139 11.24 -6.03 -5.62
C TYR A 139 11.09 -4.49 -5.63
N ASN A 140 12.18 -3.75 -5.54
CA ASN A 140 12.14 -2.28 -5.55
C ASN A 140 11.73 -1.75 -6.94
N LEU A 141 12.25 -2.35 -8.02
CA LEU A 141 11.81 -2.08 -9.40
C LEU A 141 10.32 -2.35 -9.59
N ALA A 142 9.80 -3.42 -9.00
CA ALA A 142 8.38 -3.74 -9.06
C ALA A 142 7.55 -2.67 -8.32
N THR A 143 7.99 -2.26 -7.14
CA THR A 143 7.31 -1.25 -6.31
C THR A 143 7.20 0.10 -7.00
N VAL A 144 8.28 0.55 -7.67
CA VAL A 144 8.26 1.81 -8.42
C VAL A 144 7.37 1.73 -9.66
N ASN A 145 7.38 0.62 -10.39
CA ASN A 145 6.50 0.40 -11.54
C ASN A 145 5.03 0.33 -11.11
N GLN A 146 4.75 -0.28 -9.96
CA GLN A 146 3.41 -0.33 -9.39
C GLN A 146 2.90 1.08 -9.02
N ALA A 147 3.75 1.92 -8.41
CA ALA A 147 3.41 3.31 -8.10
C ALA A 147 3.17 4.14 -9.37
N LEU A 148 4.06 4.04 -10.36
CA LEU A 148 3.92 4.75 -11.63
C LEU A 148 2.69 4.27 -12.42
N GLY A 149 2.38 2.97 -12.38
CA GLY A 149 1.19 2.40 -12.99
C GLY A 149 -0.10 2.94 -12.38
N ARG A 150 -0.12 3.22 -11.07
CA ARG A 150 -1.25 3.92 -10.41
C ARG A 150 -1.33 5.38 -10.81
N LEU A 151 -0.20 6.07 -10.95
CA LEU A 151 -0.17 7.50 -11.31
C LEU A 151 -0.65 7.73 -12.74
N LEU A 152 -0.27 6.83 -13.66
CA LEU A 152 -0.53 6.94 -15.09
C LEU A 152 -1.72 6.12 -15.58
N ASP A 153 -2.35 5.32 -14.71
CA ASP A 153 -3.37 4.35 -15.07
C ASP A 153 -2.91 3.39 -16.20
N ASP A 154 -1.63 2.97 -16.19
CA ASP A 154 -1.02 2.16 -17.25
C ASP A 154 -0.96 0.66 -16.90
N PRO A 155 -1.68 -0.21 -17.63
CA PRO A 155 -1.68 -1.66 -17.40
C PRO A 155 -0.32 -2.32 -17.68
N LYS A 156 0.51 -1.73 -18.55
CA LYS A 156 1.84 -2.26 -18.88
C LYS A 156 2.77 -2.14 -17.69
N LEU A 157 2.67 -1.05 -16.93
CA LEU A 157 3.46 -0.84 -15.72
C LEU A 157 3.05 -1.82 -14.61
N PHE A 158 1.75 -2.11 -14.46
CA PHE A 158 1.33 -3.17 -13.55
C PHE A 158 1.82 -4.55 -13.97
N LYS A 159 1.85 -4.85 -15.27
CA LYS A 159 2.45 -6.10 -15.76
C LYS A 159 3.94 -6.16 -15.44
N ALA A 160 4.69 -5.09 -15.70
CA ALA A 160 6.12 -5.01 -15.37
C ALA A 160 6.36 -5.20 -13.87
N ALA A 161 5.52 -4.61 -13.01
CA ALA A 161 5.58 -4.82 -11.57
C ALA A 161 5.34 -6.29 -11.17
N VAL A 162 4.34 -6.95 -11.75
CA VAL A 162 4.08 -8.38 -11.50
C VAL A 162 5.27 -9.25 -11.93
N ASP A 163 5.84 -8.97 -13.10
CA ASP A 163 6.98 -9.72 -13.63
C ASP A 163 8.20 -9.57 -12.70
N ALA A 164 8.52 -8.35 -12.26
CA ALA A 164 9.64 -8.08 -11.35
C ALA A 164 9.42 -8.64 -9.92
N TYR A 165 8.21 -8.57 -9.34
CA TYR A 165 7.92 -9.27 -8.08
C TYR A 165 8.06 -10.79 -8.22
N THR A 166 7.64 -11.35 -9.37
CA THR A 166 7.78 -12.79 -9.64
C THR A 166 9.25 -13.19 -9.74
N ASN A 167 10.10 -12.33 -10.29
CA ASN A 167 11.55 -12.53 -10.29
C ASN A 167 12.11 -12.56 -8.86
N ALA A 168 11.75 -11.60 -8.01
CA ALA A 168 12.17 -11.59 -6.60
C ALA A 168 11.78 -12.89 -5.86
N LEU A 169 10.59 -13.42 -6.14
CA LEU A 169 10.07 -14.68 -5.55
C LEU A 169 10.81 -15.95 -6.03
N GLN A 170 11.66 -15.87 -7.05
CA GLN A 170 12.54 -16.99 -7.39
C GLN A 170 13.63 -17.22 -6.35
N VAL A 171 13.98 -16.17 -5.59
CA VAL A 171 14.97 -16.22 -4.51
C VAL A 171 14.28 -16.19 -3.16
N TRP A 172 13.34 -15.26 -2.97
CA TRP A 172 12.59 -15.13 -1.72
C TRP A 172 11.42 -16.11 -1.68
N THR A 173 11.73 -17.34 -1.30
CA THR A 173 10.74 -18.40 -1.13
C THR A 173 10.08 -18.35 0.24
N ARG A 174 8.92 -19.00 0.37
CA ARG A 174 8.18 -19.06 1.63
C ARG A 174 9.02 -19.73 2.74
N GLU A 175 9.81 -20.73 2.41
CA GLU A 175 10.61 -21.49 3.36
C GLU A 175 11.97 -20.82 3.63
N GLY A 176 12.60 -20.24 2.62
CA GLY A 176 13.95 -19.68 2.73
C GLY A 176 13.98 -18.22 3.16
N SER A 177 12.94 -17.45 2.88
CA SER A 177 12.84 -16.02 3.23
C SER A 177 11.37 -15.64 3.48
N PRO A 178 10.73 -16.22 4.53
CA PRO A 178 9.29 -16.09 4.77
C PRO A 178 8.81 -14.64 4.86
N GLU A 179 9.61 -13.76 5.47
CA GLU A 179 9.29 -12.35 5.62
C GLU A 179 9.29 -11.62 4.27
N ASN A 180 10.38 -11.71 3.49
CA ASN A 180 10.46 -11.10 2.17
C ASN A 180 9.40 -11.65 1.20
N TRP A 181 9.15 -12.96 1.27
CA TRP A 181 8.09 -13.62 0.51
C TRP A 181 6.72 -13.04 0.88
N MET A 182 6.43 -12.88 2.18
CA MET A 182 5.18 -12.32 2.66
C MET A 182 4.99 -10.86 2.21
N PHE A 183 6.00 -10.00 2.33
CA PHE A 183 5.92 -8.61 1.86
C PHE A 183 5.69 -8.55 0.35
N THR A 184 6.36 -9.42 -0.41
CA THR A 184 6.15 -9.54 -1.86
C THR A 184 4.73 -9.99 -2.20
N MET A 185 4.14 -10.90 -1.41
CA MET A 185 2.74 -11.32 -1.57
C MET A 185 1.75 -10.19 -1.27
N LEU A 186 2.01 -9.35 -0.26
CA LEU A 186 1.20 -8.15 0.01
C LEU A 186 1.23 -7.20 -1.19
N GLN A 187 2.41 -6.90 -1.70
CA GLN A 187 2.55 -6.01 -2.85
C GLN A 187 1.94 -6.57 -4.14
N LEU A 188 2.05 -7.88 -4.38
CA LEU A 188 1.33 -8.54 -5.48
C LEU A 188 -0.18 -8.44 -5.31
N GLY A 189 -0.69 -8.59 -4.09
CA GLY A 189 -2.09 -8.33 -3.75
C GLY A 189 -2.56 -6.95 -4.19
N ASP A 190 -1.79 -5.92 -3.83
CA ASP A 190 -2.08 -4.52 -4.19
C ASP A 190 -1.95 -4.23 -5.69
N THR A 191 -0.94 -4.84 -6.32
CA THR A 191 -0.70 -4.72 -7.76
C THR A 191 -1.85 -5.33 -8.55
N PHE A 192 -2.25 -6.56 -8.22
CA PHE A 192 -3.37 -7.23 -8.86
C PHE A 192 -4.70 -6.52 -8.60
N HIS A 193 -4.90 -5.93 -7.42
CA HIS A 193 -6.09 -5.12 -7.15
C HIS A 193 -6.15 -3.89 -8.07
N SER A 194 -5.09 -3.09 -8.10
CA SER A 194 -5.02 -1.88 -8.93
C SER A 194 -5.16 -2.20 -10.42
N TYR A 195 -4.49 -3.26 -10.86
CA TYR A 195 -4.57 -3.75 -12.23
C TYR A 195 -5.98 -4.28 -12.57
N GLY A 196 -6.62 -4.97 -11.62
CA GLY A 196 -7.98 -5.48 -11.75
C GLY A 196 -9.02 -4.37 -11.88
N LYS A 197 -8.87 -3.27 -11.13
CA LYS A 197 -9.72 -2.08 -11.28
C LYS A 197 -9.63 -1.49 -12.68
N LEU A 198 -8.42 -1.37 -13.23
CA LEU A 198 -8.21 -0.81 -14.56
C LEU A 198 -8.80 -1.70 -15.66
N LEU A 199 -8.54 -3.02 -15.58
CA LEU A 199 -9.02 -3.98 -16.57
C LEU A 199 -10.49 -4.36 -16.39
N LYS A 200 -11.11 -4.01 -15.24
CA LYS A 200 -12.42 -4.53 -14.82
C LYS A 200 -12.48 -6.06 -14.89
N GLY A 201 -11.39 -6.71 -14.48
CA GLY A 201 -11.16 -8.14 -14.70
C GLY A 201 -11.27 -8.99 -13.44
N ASN A 202 -12.29 -9.84 -13.34
CA ASN A 202 -12.53 -10.73 -12.20
C ASN A 202 -11.33 -11.63 -11.87
N ARG A 203 -10.68 -12.19 -12.90
CA ARG A 203 -9.49 -13.04 -12.72
C ARG A 203 -8.35 -12.31 -12.02
N THR A 204 -8.18 -11.02 -12.28
CA THR A 204 -7.11 -10.22 -11.66
C THR A 204 -7.43 -9.93 -10.18
N PHE A 205 -8.68 -9.62 -9.85
CA PHE A 205 -9.10 -9.53 -8.44
C PHE A 205 -8.98 -10.86 -7.70
N GLN A 206 -9.30 -11.99 -8.33
CA GLN A 206 -9.08 -13.32 -7.73
C GLN A 206 -7.60 -13.56 -7.40
N LYS A 207 -6.68 -13.17 -8.30
CA LYS A 207 -5.23 -13.20 -8.02
C LYS A 207 -4.85 -12.32 -6.84
N SER A 208 -5.44 -11.13 -6.72
CA SER A 208 -5.25 -10.25 -5.56
C SER A 208 -5.65 -10.93 -4.26
N VAL A 209 -6.85 -11.53 -4.22
CA VAL A 209 -7.34 -12.27 -3.04
C VAL A 209 -6.42 -13.44 -2.68
N VAL A 210 -5.90 -14.18 -3.67
CA VAL A 210 -4.96 -15.29 -3.44
C VAL A 210 -3.63 -14.78 -2.86
N ALA A 211 -3.07 -13.71 -3.43
CA ALA A 211 -1.83 -13.13 -2.93
C ALA A 211 -1.94 -12.66 -1.47
N TYR A 212 -3.05 -12.00 -1.11
CA TYR A 212 -3.31 -11.66 0.29
C TYR A 212 -3.49 -12.88 1.19
N LYS A 213 -4.21 -13.92 0.74
CA LYS A 213 -4.34 -15.17 1.51
C LYS A 213 -2.99 -15.83 1.77
N ASN A 214 -2.07 -15.76 0.81
CA ASN A 214 -0.71 -16.26 0.96
C ASN A 214 0.05 -15.46 2.04
N ALA A 215 0.04 -14.12 1.99
CA ALA A 215 0.67 -13.30 3.03
C ALA A 215 0.06 -13.56 4.43
N LEU A 216 -1.27 -13.65 4.52
CA LEU A 216 -1.99 -13.94 5.76
C LEU A 216 -1.64 -15.30 6.38
N SER A 217 -1.04 -16.22 5.62
CA SER A 217 -0.59 -17.52 6.16
C SER A 217 0.73 -17.46 6.93
N VAL A 218 1.39 -16.30 6.93
CA VAL A 218 2.66 -16.03 7.62
C VAL A 218 2.48 -14.94 8.68
N LEU A 219 1.60 -13.97 8.42
CA LEU A 219 1.31 -12.86 9.34
C LEU A 219 0.72 -13.32 10.67
N ASN A 220 1.16 -12.67 11.74
CA ASN A 220 0.61 -12.82 13.08
C ASN A 220 0.50 -11.45 13.76
N ALA A 221 -0.33 -11.36 14.81
CA ALA A 221 -0.63 -10.09 15.45
C ALA A 221 0.51 -9.57 16.34
N ASP A 222 1.40 -10.44 16.81
CA ASP A 222 2.47 -10.09 17.75
C ASP A 222 3.63 -9.40 17.02
N ASP A 223 3.99 -9.89 15.83
CA ASP A 223 5.12 -9.39 15.05
C ASP A 223 4.71 -8.39 13.95
N TYR A 224 3.47 -8.51 13.45
CA TYR A 224 3.04 -7.84 12.22
C TYR A 224 1.61 -7.28 12.31
N ALA A 225 1.27 -6.64 13.43
CA ALA A 225 -0.07 -6.09 13.66
C ALA A 225 -0.57 -5.16 12.53
N LEU A 226 0.29 -4.26 12.04
CA LEU A 226 -0.07 -3.34 10.96
C LEU A 226 -0.28 -4.08 9.64
N GLU A 227 0.67 -4.92 9.25
CA GLU A 227 0.60 -5.69 8.00
C GLU A 227 -0.58 -6.67 8.02
N LEU A 228 -0.89 -7.26 9.17
CA LEU A 228 -2.05 -8.14 9.36
C LEU A 228 -3.37 -7.36 9.18
N THR A 229 -3.46 -6.16 9.77
CA THR A 229 -4.59 -5.24 9.56
C THR A 229 -4.72 -4.85 8.08
N ALA A 230 -3.62 -4.44 7.46
CA ALA A 230 -3.57 -4.03 6.07
C ALA A 230 -3.94 -5.17 5.11
N ALA A 231 -3.43 -6.38 5.35
CA ALA A 231 -3.70 -7.56 4.54
C ALA A 231 -5.18 -7.96 4.62
N HIS A 232 -5.78 -7.95 5.81
CA HIS A 232 -7.20 -8.24 5.98
C HIS A 232 -8.09 -7.17 5.34
N ASN A 233 -7.76 -5.88 5.51
CA ASN A 233 -8.49 -4.78 4.89
C ASN A 233 -8.38 -4.83 3.36
N ASN A 234 -7.17 -4.93 2.82
CA ASN A 234 -6.95 -4.88 1.37
C ASN A 234 -7.45 -6.14 0.66
N ARG A 235 -7.39 -7.31 1.31
CA ARG A 235 -8.10 -8.50 0.83
C ARG A 235 -9.61 -8.26 0.76
N ALA A 236 -10.18 -7.61 1.77
CA ALA A 236 -11.59 -7.27 1.77
C ALA A 236 -11.93 -6.27 0.65
N VAL A 237 -11.07 -5.28 0.37
CA VAL A 237 -11.21 -4.38 -0.78
C VAL A 237 -11.27 -5.16 -2.10
N ALA A 238 -10.36 -6.11 -2.29
CA ALA A 238 -10.35 -6.94 -3.49
C ALA A 238 -11.60 -7.83 -3.61
N LEU A 239 -12.05 -8.41 -2.49
CA LEU A 239 -13.30 -9.17 -2.42
C LEU A 239 -14.52 -8.29 -2.71
N HIS A 240 -14.56 -7.07 -2.19
CA HIS A 240 -15.63 -6.10 -2.39
C HIS A 240 -15.76 -5.76 -3.88
N HIS A 241 -14.69 -5.31 -4.53
CA HIS A 241 -14.74 -4.98 -5.96
C HIS A 241 -15.05 -6.21 -6.83
N LEU A 242 -14.56 -7.39 -6.44
CA LEU A 242 -14.95 -8.63 -7.11
C LEU A 242 -16.43 -8.97 -6.90
N ALA A 243 -16.99 -8.71 -5.71
CA ALA A 243 -18.38 -8.94 -5.38
C ALA A 243 -19.30 -8.02 -6.19
N GLU A 244 -18.96 -6.74 -6.29
CA GLU A 244 -19.68 -5.80 -7.16
C GLU A 244 -19.62 -6.30 -8.62
N SER A 245 -18.44 -6.73 -9.09
CA SER A 245 -18.23 -7.14 -10.48
C SER A 245 -19.01 -8.39 -10.86
N GLU A 246 -19.17 -9.30 -9.90
CA GLU A 246 -19.91 -10.55 -10.06
C GLU A 246 -21.38 -10.44 -9.60
N GLN A 247 -21.79 -9.31 -9.03
CA GLN A 247 -23.06 -9.15 -8.32
C GLN A 247 -23.29 -10.28 -7.30
N ASN A 248 -22.27 -10.56 -6.49
CA ASN A 248 -22.22 -11.73 -5.62
C ASN A 248 -22.27 -11.33 -4.13
N PRO A 249 -23.45 -11.43 -3.46
CA PRO A 249 -23.60 -11.04 -2.06
C PRO A 249 -22.76 -11.90 -1.10
N HIS A 250 -22.58 -13.20 -1.37
CA HIS A 250 -21.74 -14.06 -0.52
C HIS A 250 -20.28 -13.64 -0.50
N ARG A 251 -19.79 -13.08 -1.62
CA ARG A 251 -18.43 -12.54 -1.69
C ARG A 251 -18.33 -11.23 -0.93
N LEU A 252 -19.40 -10.43 -0.90
CA LEU A 252 -19.48 -9.22 -0.09
C LEU A 252 -19.51 -9.55 1.40
N GLU A 253 -20.22 -10.61 1.82
CA GLU A 253 -20.15 -11.14 3.18
C GLU A 253 -18.73 -11.62 3.55
N GLU A 254 -17.99 -12.24 2.62
CA GLU A 254 -16.58 -12.58 2.80
C GLU A 254 -15.70 -11.34 3.00
N ALA A 255 -15.98 -10.26 2.25
CA ALA A 255 -15.31 -8.97 2.44
C ALA A 255 -15.60 -8.39 3.82
N ILE A 256 -16.88 -8.36 4.26
CA ILE A 256 -17.29 -7.87 5.58
C ILE A 256 -16.56 -8.62 6.71
N ARG A 257 -16.47 -9.95 6.64
CA ARG A 257 -15.71 -10.75 7.62
C ARG A 257 -14.22 -10.39 7.65
N SER A 258 -13.65 -10.07 6.49
CA SER A 258 -12.23 -9.69 6.40
C SER A 258 -11.99 -8.26 6.89
N TYR A 259 -12.91 -7.31 6.64
CA TYR A 259 -12.85 -5.98 7.27
C TYR A 259 -13.00 -6.06 8.79
N GLU A 260 -13.91 -6.90 9.28
CA GLU A 260 -14.08 -7.10 10.72
C GLU A 260 -12.79 -7.59 11.35
N LYS A 261 -12.10 -8.55 10.72
CA LYS A 261 -10.82 -9.03 11.24
C LYS A 261 -9.73 -7.95 11.26
N ALA A 262 -9.67 -7.09 10.23
CA ALA A 262 -8.77 -5.94 10.23
C ALA A 262 -9.10 -4.96 11.38
N TYR A 263 -10.38 -4.64 11.56
CA TYR A 263 -10.85 -3.80 12.67
C TYR A 263 -10.48 -4.40 14.03
N THR A 264 -10.77 -5.67 14.28
CA THR A 264 -10.43 -6.36 15.53
C THR A 264 -8.93 -6.31 15.82
N VAL A 265 -8.08 -6.67 14.85
CA VAL A 265 -6.62 -6.64 15.03
C VAL A 265 -6.14 -5.22 15.34
N SER A 266 -6.62 -4.21 14.60
CA SER A 266 -6.22 -2.82 14.83
C SER A 266 -6.59 -2.31 16.22
N MET A 267 -7.74 -2.72 16.76
CA MET A 267 -8.21 -2.33 18.09
C MET A 267 -7.46 -3.08 19.19
N GLU A 268 -7.31 -4.40 19.07
CA GLU A 268 -6.63 -5.25 20.06
C GLU A 268 -5.15 -4.89 20.20
N GLN A 269 -4.50 -4.56 19.08
CA GLN A 269 -3.09 -4.16 19.02
C GLN A 269 -2.87 -2.65 19.24
N GLN A 270 -3.95 -1.90 19.54
CA GLN A 270 -3.90 -0.46 19.81
C GLN A 270 -3.16 0.33 18.71
N LEU A 271 -3.38 -0.07 17.45
CA LEU A 271 -2.86 0.65 16.30
C LEU A 271 -3.49 2.05 16.22
N PRO A 272 -2.87 3.01 15.50
CA PRO A 272 -3.41 4.35 15.32
C PRO A 272 -4.91 4.35 14.95
N VAL A 273 -5.68 5.18 15.64
CA VAL A 273 -7.17 5.18 15.60
C VAL A 273 -7.76 5.40 14.20
N HIS A 274 -7.03 6.05 13.29
CA HIS A 274 -7.48 6.21 11.91
C HIS A 274 -7.56 4.87 11.17
N LEU A 275 -6.72 3.88 11.51
CA LEU A 275 -6.75 2.55 10.89
C LEU A 275 -8.04 1.80 11.23
N SER A 276 -8.43 1.79 12.50
CA SER A 276 -9.67 1.14 12.93
C SER A 276 -10.90 1.87 12.37
N THR A 277 -10.84 3.20 12.29
CA THR A 277 -11.88 4.04 11.67
C THR A 277 -12.03 3.70 10.19
N VAL A 278 -10.94 3.62 9.43
CA VAL A 278 -10.96 3.24 8.00
C VAL A 278 -11.50 1.83 7.79
N CYS A 279 -11.08 0.85 8.62
CA CYS A 279 -11.63 -0.50 8.56
C CYS A 279 -13.15 -0.52 8.76
N ARG A 280 -13.64 0.29 9.72
CA ARG A 280 -15.07 0.43 10.00
C ARG A 280 -15.82 1.09 8.85
N VAL A 281 -15.31 2.19 8.29
CA VAL A 281 -15.89 2.87 7.10
C VAL A 281 -16.01 1.91 5.92
N ASN A 282 -14.96 1.14 5.64
CA ASN A 282 -14.99 0.16 4.55
C ASN A 282 -15.99 -0.97 4.80
N LYS A 283 -16.06 -1.49 6.04
CA LYS A 283 -17.05 -2.49 6.45
C LYS A 283 -18.47 -1.96 6.26
N LEU A 284 -18.75 -0.74 6.70
CA LEU A 284 -20.07 -0.11 6.56
C LEU A 284 -20.43 0.12 5.10
N THR A 285 -19.48 0.57 4.28
CA THR A 285 -19.69 0.70 2.83
C THR A 285 -20.09 -0.64 2.20
N ALA A 286 -19.44 -1.74 2.60
CA ALA A 286 -19.79 -3.08 2.12
C ALA A 286 -21.18 -3.54 2.62
N ARG A 287 -21.55 -3.23 3.87
CA ARG A 287 -22.89 -3.51 4.39
C ARG A 287 -23.97 -2.69 3.68
N ASN A 288 -23.67 -1.45 3.31
CA ASN A 288 -24.59 -0.58 2.57
C ASN A 288 -24.90 -1.17 1.19
N VAL A 289 -23.86 -1.61 0.46
CA VAL A 289 -24.03 -2.32 -0.82
C VAL A 289 -24.82 -3.62 -0.64
N LEU A 290 -24.59 -4.35 0.45
CA LEU A 290 -25.34 -5.57 0.75
C LEU A 290 -26.83 -5.29 1.01
N ALA A 291 -27.12 -4.27 1.81
CA ALA A 291 -28.48 -3.82 2.12
C ALA A 291 -29.24 -3.45 0.86
N ASP A 292 -28.63 -2.64 -0.01
CA ASP A 292 -29.20 -2.26 -1.31
C ASP A 292 -29.45 -3.49 -2.20
N SER A 293 -28.45 -4.38 -2.32
CA SER A 293 -28.57 -5.57 -3.17
C SER A 293 -29.67 -6.55 -2.74
N ASN A 294 -30.00 -6.57 -1.43
CA ASN A 294 -31.01 -7.44 -0.85
C ASN A 294 -32.36 -6.73 -0.62
N ASN A 295 -32.46 -5.42 -0.87
CA ASN A 295 -33.57 -4.56 -0.41
C ASN A 295 -33.86 -4.72 1.09
N ASP A 296 -32.79 -4.78 1.90
CA ASP A 296 -32.88 -4.96 3.35
C ASP A 296 -32.89 -3.60 4.06
N ALA A 297 -34.10 -3.08 4.31
CA ALA A 297 -34.31 -1.78 4.93
C ALA A 297 -33.82 -1.74 6.39
N VAL A 298 -33.90 -2.86 7.11
CA VAL A 298 -33.42 -2.94 8.50
C VAL A 298 -31.91 -2.81 8.52
N LEU A 299 -31.22 -3.54 7.65
CA LEU A 299 -29.77 -3.41 7.52
C LEU A 299 -29.36 -2.00 7.05
N ALA A 300 -30.14 -1.36 6.18
CA ALA A 300 -29.88 0.01 5.73
C ALA A 300 -29.97 1.01 6.89
N GLU A 301 -30.98 0.88 7.76
CA GLU A 301 -31.14 1.72 8.96
C GLU A 301 -29.97 1.51 9.94
N GLU A 302 -29.60 0.26 10.23
CA GLU A 302 -28.42 -0.05 11.08
C GLU A 302 -27.12 0.55 10.53
N VAL A 303 -26.94 0.51 9.20
CA VAL A 303 -25.76 1.08 8.55
C VAL A 303 -25.75 2.61 8.64
N ALA A 304 -26.91 3.26 8.53
CA ALA A 304 -27.04 4.71 8.68
C ALA A 304 -26.63 5.13 10.11
N ASP A 305 -27.18 4.49 11.14
CA ASP A 305 -26.85 4.76 12.54
C ASP A 305 -25.34 4.58 12.80
N GLU A 306 -24.73 3.54 12.23
CA GLU A 306 -23.29 3.32 12.41
C GLU A 306 -22.43 4.36 11.68
N PHE A 307 -22.86 4.87 10.52
CA PHE A 307 -22.16 5.98 9.85
C PHE A 307 -22.26 7.28 10.65
N GLU A 308 -23.42 7.57 11.27
CA GLU A 308 -23.58 8.71 12.19
C GLU A 308 -22.58 8.61 13.35
N VAL A 309 -22.49 7.44 13.99
CA VAL A 309 -21.50 7.20 15.05
C VAL A 309 -20.07 7.43 14.56
N VAL A 310 -19.73 6.98 13.35
CA VAL A 310 -18.38 7.21 12.79
C VAL A 310 -18.10 8.70 12.61
N ILE A 311 -19.05 9.45 12.05
CA ILE A 311 -18.93 10.88 11.78
C ILE A 311 -18.83 11.69 13.08
N GLU A 312 -19.69 11.39 14.07
CA GLU A 312 -19.78 12.16 15.31
C GLU A 312 -18.68 11.81 16.32
N CYS A 313 -18.35 10.53 16.48
CA CYS A 313 -17.41 10.08 17.51
C CYS A 313 -15.96 10.07 17.04
N PHE A 314 -15.70 10.02 15.72
CA PHE A 314 -14.33 9.94 15.17
C PHE A 314 -13.98 11.05 14.15
N PRO A 315 -14.41 12.31 14.34
CA PRO A 315 -14.20 13.37 13.34
C PRO A 315 -12.72 13.67 13.10
N HIS A 316 -11.86 13.47 14.11
CA HIS A 316 -10.41 13.70 14.02
C HIS A 316 -9.65 12.56 13.31
N ALA A 317 -10.27 11.38 13.21
CA ALA A 317 -9.69 10.22 12.54
C ALA A 317 -10.09 10.15 11.06
N LEU A 318 -11.03 10.98 10.63
CA LEU A 318 -11.51 11.07 9.24
C LEU A 318 -10.78 12.18 8.50
N GLN A 319 -10.04 11.81 7.46
CA GLN A 319 -9.59 12.79 6.46
C GLN A 319 -10.78 13.43 5.75
N PRO A 320 -10.64 14.66 5.17
CA PRO A 320 -11.75 15.36 4.51
C PRO A 320 -12.49 14.55 3.43
N LEU A 321 -11.76 13.79 2.60
CA LEU A 321 -12.37 12.94 1.57
C LEU A 321 -13.08 11.72 2.18
N CYS A 322 -12.55 11.19 3.29
CA CYS A 322 -13.17 10.09 4.03
C CYS A 322 -14.47 10.53 4.71
N LEU A 323 -14.47 11.71 5.34
CA LEU A 323 -15.68 12.31 5.89
C LEU A 323 -16.75 12.49 4.82
N LYS A 324 -16.39 13.10 3.68
CA LYS A 324 -17.33 13.27 2.57
C LYS A 324 -17.89 11.94 2.06
N HIS A 325 -17.06 10.91 1.96
CA HIS A 325 -17.53 9.56 1.60
C HIS A 325 -18.50 9.00 2.64
N CYS A 326 -18.25 9.20 3.93
CA CYS A 326 -19.18 8.77 4.98
C CYS A 326 -20.52 9.49 4.88
N GLU A 327 -20.52 10.80 4.66
CA GLU A 327 -21.74 11.60 4.43
C GLU A 327 -22.52 11.10 3.20
N GLU A 328 -21.83 10.83 2.09
CA GLU A 328 -22.45 10.27 0.89
C GLU A 328 -23.07 8.88 1.14
N GLN A 329 -22.39 8.01 1.88
CA GLN A 329 -22.89 6.67 2.21
C GLN A 329 -24.06 6.71 3.20
N LEU A 330 -24.04 7.62 4.16
CA LEU A 330 -25.14 7.84 5.11
C LEU A 330 -26.43 8.24 4.37
N GLU A 331 -26.33 9.17 3.43
CA GLU A 331 -27.49 9.59 2.62
C GLU A 331 -28.04 8.44 1.76
N ILE A 332 -27.16 7.62 1.19
CA ILE A 332 -27.57 6.40 0.46
C ILE A 332 -28.33 5.44 1.39
N ALA A 333 -27.79 5.16 2.58
CA ALA A 333 -28.39 4.23 3.54
C ALA A 333 -29.79 4.70 3.98
N ARG A 334 -29.94 5.99 4.29
CA ARG A 334 -31.24 6.60 4.65
C ARG A 334 -32.25 6.55 3.52
N CYS A 335 -31.82 6.77 2.27
CA CYS A 335 -32.71 6.66 1.12
C CYS A 335 -33.23 5.22 0.95
N SER A 336 -32.35 4.22 1.07
CA SER A 336 -32.73 2.81 0.95
C SER A 336 -33.64 2.33 2.10
N GLY A 337 -33.47 2.85 3.31
CA GLY A 337 -34.36 2.56 4.44
C GLY A 337 -35.78 3.13 4.27
N ASN A 338 -35.91 4.33 3.67
CA ASN A 338 -37.20 5.01 3.51
C ASN A 338 -38.08 4.49 2.37
N VAL A 339 -37.50 3.85 1.34
CA VAL A 339 -38.26 3.36 0.17
C VAL A 339 -39.10 2.10 0.48
N ALA A 340 -38.86 1.47 1.63
CA ALA A 340 -39.55 0.24 2.05
C ALA A 340 -40.68 0.43 3.08
N GLN A 341 -40.93 1.67 3.53
CA GLN A 341 -42.06 2.05 4.39
C GLN A 341 -43.24 2.55 3.55
#